data_AF-A0A660NKA8-F1
#
_entry.id   AF-A0A660NKA8-F1
#
_cell.length_a   1.000
_cell.length_b   1.000
_cell.length_c   1.000
_cell.angle_alpha   90.00
_cell.angle_beta   90.00
_cell.angle_gamma   90.00
#
_symmetry.space_group_name_H-M   'P 1'
#
loop_
_entity.id
_entity.type
_entity.pdbx_description
1 polymer ?
#
loop_
_entity_poly.entity_id
_entity_poly.type
_entity_poly.pdbx_seq_one_letter_code
_entity_poly.pdbx_strand_id
1 'polypeptide(L)'
;MNFQKIRDHLEQKIKPHLHKGGKYEKWYALYEAVDTFLYRPGLVTKSTAHVRDAIDIKRIMILVWLCAFPPMLFGLWNAGHQANLLYAASPDLLAAQGGWRFGLVQSLVGFDPNSILACFVHGLVWFLPVYAVTFAVGGFWEILFASIRRHEINEGFFVTSILFALTLPVTIPLWQVALGISF
;
A
#
# COMPACT_ATOMS: atom_id res chain seq x y z
N MET A 1 -1.81 7.56 -33.56
CA MET A 1 -2.79 8.43 -32.89
C MET A 1 -2.04 9.20 -31.80
N ASN A 2 -1.90 10.53 -31.92
CA ASN A 2 -0.96 11.32 -31.13
C ASN A 2 -1.46 11.56 -29.70
N PHE A 3 -0.97 10.79 -28.72
CA PHE A 3 -1.31 10.93 -27.30
C PHE A 3 -1.05 12.35 -26.75
N GLN A 4 -0.07 13.09 -27.29
CA GLN A 4 0.16 14.51 -26.93
C GLN A 4 -1.03 15.41 -27.27
N LYS A 5 -1.68 15.25 -28.43
CA LYS A 5 -2.79 16.12 -28.84
C LYS A 5 -4.03 15.93 -27.96
N ILE A 6 -4.26 14.71 -27.47
CA ILE A 6 -5.37 14.40 -26.56
C ILE A 6 -5.09 15.00 -25.18
N ARG A 7 -3.85 14.87 -24.68
CA ARG A 7 -3.40 15.51 -23.44
C ARG A 7 -3.57 17.02 -23.49
N ASP A 8 -3.07 17.69 -24.51
CA ASP A 8 -3.12 19.15 -24.61
C ASP A 8 -4.58 19.66 -24.67
N HIS A 9 -5.49 18.88 -25.27
CA HIS A 9 -6.92 19.19 -25.31
C HIS A 9 -7.62 18.98 -23.95
N LEU A 10 -7.25 17.94 -23.20
CA LEU A 10 -7.75 17.67 -21.85
C LEU A 10 -7.22 18.71 -20.86
N GLU A 11 -5.94 19.06 -20.93
CA GLU A 11 -5.30 20.06 -20.07
C GLU A 11 -5.94 21.44 -20.23
N GLN A 12 -6.19 21.90 -21.46
CA GLN A 12 -6.79 23.23 -21.70
C GLN A 12 -8.23 23.36 -21.19
N LYS A 13 -9.01 22.27 -21.19
CA LYS A 13 -10.42 22.30 -20.78
C LYS A 13 -10.63 22.02 -19.29
N ILE A 14 -9.80 21.18 -18.69
CA ILE A 14 -10.01 20.65 -17.34
C ILE A 14 -9.21 21.43 -16.29
N LYS A 15 -7.92 21.74 -16.53
CA LYS A 15 -7.06 22.44 -15.56
C LYS A 15 -7.61 23.80 -15.07
N PRO A 16 -8.25 24.66 -15.89
CA PRO A 16 -8.75 25.95 -15.43
C PRO A 16 -9.82 25.84 -14.34
N HIS A 17 -10.60 24.76 -14.33
CA HIS A 17 -11.67 24.53 -13.36
C HIS A 17 -11.20 23.90 -12.04
N LEU A 18 -9.92 23.51 -11.99
CA LEU A 18 -9.29 22.73 -10.93
C LEU A 18 -8.20 23.52 -10.17
N HIS A 19 -7.66 24.61 -10.73
CA HIS A 19 -6.73 25.51 -10.02
C HIS A 19 -7.43 26.37 -8.93
N LYS A 20 -6.64 26.96 -8.01
CA LYS A 20 -7.11 27.78 -6.87
C LYS A 20 -8.13 28.84 -7.32
N GLY A 21 -9.38 28.71 -6.85
CA GLY A 21 -10.52 29.55 -7.27
C GLY A 21 -11.53 28.87 -8.23
N GLY A 22 -11.28 27.63 -8.64
CA GLY A 22 -12.18 26.82 -9.49
C GLY A 22 -13.19 25.98 -8.70
N LYS A 23 -14.36 25.70 -9.30
CA LYS A 23 -15.47 24.96 -8.66
C LYS A 23 -15.09 23.57 -8.13
N TYR A 24 -14.02 22.96 -8.65
CA TYR A 24 -13.55 21.61 -8.30
C TYR A 24 -12.15 21.58 -7.68
N GLU A 25 -11.71 22.66 -7.03
CA GLU A 25 -10.40 22.76 -6.35
C GLU A 25 -10.10 21.58 -5.40
N LYS A 26 -11.13 21.03 -4.73
CA LYS A 26 -10.99 19.86 -3.84
C LYS A 26 -10.53 18.59 -4.57
N TRP A 27 -10.80 18.46 -5.86
CA TRP A 27 -10.42 17.30 -6.68
C TRP A 27 -9.07 17.49 -7.39
N TYR A 28 -8.42 18.63 -7.18
CA TYR A 28 -7.13 18.96 -7.79
C TYR A 28 -6.06 17.92 -7.46
N ALA A 29 -5.92 17.57 -6.19
CA ALA A 29 -4.94 16.59 -5.73
C ALA A 29 -5.16 15.20 -6.35
N LEU A 30 -6.42 14.80 -6.56
CA LEU A 30 -6.76 13.49 -7.10
C LEU A 30 -6.54 13.45 -8.62
N TYR A 31 -6.90 14.52 -9.33
CA TYR A 31 -6.59 14.68 -10.75
C TYR A 31 -5.08 14.74 -11.00
N GLU A 32 -4.33 15.51 -10.20
CA GLU A 32 -2.88 15.63 -10.29
C GLU A 32 -2.18 14.29 -10.01
N ALA A 33 -2.65 13.53 -9.03
CA ALA A 33 -2.14 12.19 -8.75
C ALA A 33 -2.34 11.23 -9.94
N VAL A 34 -3.52 11.24 -10.57
CA VAL A 34 -3.83 10.41 -11.74
C VAL A 34 -3.05 10.85 -12.98
N ASP A 35 -2.96 12.15 -13.22
CA ASP A 35 -2.23 12.74 -14.36
C ASP A 35 -0.72 12.45 -14.24
N THR A 36 -0.14 12.63 -13.05
CA THR A 36 1.29 12.30 -12.79
C THR A 36 1.56 10.79 -12.82
N PHE A 37 0.58 9.96 -12.47
CA PHE A 37 0.70 8.50 -12.56
C PHE A 37 0.78 8.04 -14.03
N LEU A 38 -0.11 8.55 -14.89
CA LEU A 38 -0.20 8.14 -16.29
C LEU A 38 0.81 8.87 -17.19
N TYR A 39 1.04 10.15 -16.94
CA TYR A 39 1.84 11.03 -17.78
C TYR A 39 3.08 11.57 -17.04
N ARG A 40 4.19 11.74 -17.76
CA ARG A 40 5.40 12.34 -17.20
C ARG A 40 5.29 13.86 -17.21
N PRO A 41 5.75 14.57 -16.16
CA PRO A 41 5.89 16.02 -16.19
C PRO A 41 6.81 16.43 -17.36
N GLY A 42 6.37 17.37 -18.19
CA GLY A 42 7.14 17.91 -19.32
C GLY A 42 8.24 18.89 -18.90
N LEU A 43 8.93 18.63 -17.79
CA LEU A 43 9.98 19.51 -17.28
C LEU A 43 11.26 19.28 -18.09
N VAL A 44 11.72 20.33 -18.78
CA VAL A 44 13.01 20.34 -19.48
C VAL A 44 14.09 20.94 -18.59
N THR A 45 15.28 20.33 -18.59
CA THR A 45 16.42 20.84 -17.82
C THR A 45 16.85 22.20 -18.37
N LYS A 46 16.81 23.24 -17.54
CA LYS A 46 17.16 24.61 -17.93
C LYS A 46 18.64 24.97 -17.72
N SER A 47 19.43 24.08 -17.10
CA SER A 47 20.83 24.32 -16.69
C SER A 47 21.76 23.18 -17.14
N THR A 48 23.07 23.45 -17.22
CA THR A 48 24.13 22.47 -17.51
C THR A 48 24.34 21.53 -16.32
N ALA A 49 23.62 20.41 -16.31
CA ALA A 49 23.85 19.31 -15.37
C ALA A 49 24.95 18.36 -15.90
N HIS A 50 25.86 17.93 -15.02
CA HIS A 50 26.94 16.99 -15.36
C HIS A 50 26.40 15.61 -15.78
N VAL A 51 25.27 15.17 -15.20
CA VAL A 51 24.56 13.94 -15.57
C VAL A 51 23.07 14.27 -15.69
N ARG A 52 22.44 13.82 -16.79
CA ARG A 52 21.00 13.94 -17.00
C ARG A 52 20.37 12.58 -16.71
N ASP A 53 19.64 12.50 -15.61
CA ASP A 53 18.87 11.30 -15.27
C ASP A 53 17.44 11.41 -15.81
N ALA A 54 16.91 10.30 -16.32
CA ALA A 54 15.54 10.16 -16.83
C ALA A 54 14.64 9.40 -15.84
N ILE A 55 15.18 9.01 -14.67
CA ILE A 55 14.44 8.33 -13.62
C ILE A 55 13.50 9.28 -12.90
N ASP A 56 12.24 8.86 -12.81
CA ASP A 56 11.20 9.49 -12.01
C ASP A 56 11.02 8.67 -10.73
N ILE A 57 11.37 9.27 -9.57
CA ILE A 57 11.40 8.58 -8.27
C ILE A 57 10.00 8.04 -7.92
N LYS A 58 8.98 8.86 -8.12
CA LYS A 58 7.57 8.52 -7.88
C LYS A 58 7.15 7.28 -8.69
N ARG A 59 7.51 7.23 -9.97
CA ARG A 59 7.22 6.06 -10.83
C ARG A 59 7.92 4.80 -10.36
N ILE A 60 9.19 4.89 -9.95
CA ILE A 60 9.92 3.73 -9.43
C ILE A 60 9.28 3.23 -8.13
N MET A 61 8.88 4.14 -7.23
CA MET A 61 8.25 3.76 -5.96
C MET A 61 6.92 3.03 -6.17
N ILE A 62 6.06 3.53 -7.08
CA ILE A 62 4.79 2.86 -7.37
C ILE A 62 5.02 1.51 -8.07
N LEU A 63 6.03 1.40 -8.95
CA LEU A 63 6.37 0.13 -9.59
C LEU A 63 6.83 -0.91 -8.55
N VAL A 64 7.70 -0.54 -7.61
CA VAL A 64 8.15 -1.44 -6.54
C VAL A 64 6.99 -1.87 -5.66
N TRP A 65 6.12 -0.92 -5.30
CA TRP A 65 4.91 -1.21 -4.54
C TRP A 65 3.98 -2.20 -5.28
N LEU A 66 3.78 -2.02 -6.59
CA LEU A 66 3.01 -2.94 -7.42
C LEU A 66 3.66 -4.34 -7.48
N CYS A 67 4.99 -4.40 -7.62
CA CYS A 67 5.76 -5.64 -7.61
C CYS A 67 5.73 -6.38 -6.26
N ALA A 68 5.35 -5.72 -5.16
CA ALA A 68 5.17 -6.35 -3.86
C ALA A 68 3.80 -7.06 -3.72
N PHE A 69 2.83 -6.84 -4.62
CA PHE A 69 1.54 -7.52 -4.56
C PHE A 69 1.62 -9.03 -4.82
N PRO A 70 2.31 -9.54 -5.86
CA PRO A 70 2.45 -10.97 -6.07
C PRO A 70 2.99 -11.75 -4.85
N PRO A 71 4.12 -11.34 -4.22
CA PRO A 71 4.60 -12.03 -3.03
C PRO A 71 3.66 -11.84 -1.83
N MET A 72 2.98 -10.69 -1.70
CA MET A 72 1.97 -10.48 -0.67
C MET A 72 0.81 -11.47 -0.81
N LEU A 73 0.22 -11.60 -1.99
CA LEU A 73 -0.91 -12.50 -2.24
C LEU A 73 -0.52 -13.97 -1.99
N PHE A 74 0.67 -14.38 -2.44
CA PHE A 74 1.18 -15.72 -2.17
C PHE A 74 1.45 -15.95 -0.68
N GLY A 75 2.01 -14.96 0.01
CA GLY A 75 2.24 -15.01 1.46
C GLY A 75 0.95 -15.15 2.26
N LEU A 76 -0.09 -14.40 1.90
CA LEU A 76 -1.43 -14.47 2.49
C LEU A 76 -2.02 -15.88 2.34
N TRP A 77 -2.04 -16.40 1.12
CA TRP A 77 -2.57 -17.73 0.85
C TRP A 77 -1.78 -18.81 1.58
N ASN A 78 -0.45 -18.77 1.54
CA ASN A 78 0.40 -19.76 2.18
C ASN A 78 0.25 -19.75 3.71
N ALA A 79 0.24 -18.58 4.34
CA ALA A 79 0.05 -18.47 5.79
C ALA A 79 -1.30 -19.03 6.24
N GLY A 80 -2.38 -18.70 5.53
CA GLY A 80 -3.71 -19.22 5.86
C GLY A 80 -3.88 -20.71 5.52
N HIS A 81 -3.24 -21.20 4.46
CA HIS A 81 -3.24 -22.63 4.12
C HIS A 81 -2.55 -23.47 5.20
N GLN A 82 -1.38 -23.04 5.69
CA GLN A 82 -0.70 -23.73 6.80
C GLN A 82 -1.54 -23.70 8.09
N ALA A 83 -2.20 -22.57 8.38
CA ALA A 83 -3.09 -22.47 9.53
C ALA A 83 -4.30 -23.41 9.42
N ASN A 84 -4.98 -23.43 8.28
CA ASN A 84 -6.13 -24.32 8.06
C ASN A 84 -5.73 -25.79 8.09
N LEU A 85 -4.59 -26.17 7.50
CA LEU A 85 -4.08 -27.54 7.58
C LEU A 85 -3.86 -28.00 9.03
N LEU A 86 -3.31 -27.12 9.87
CA LEU A 86 -3.11 -27.41 11.29
C LEU A 86 -4.44 -27.63 12.02
N TYR A 87 -5.46 -26.80 11.75
CA TYR A 87 -6.78 -26.96 12.35
C TYR A 87 -7.53 -28.19 11.86
N ALA A 88 -7.34 -28.59 10.59
CA ALA A 88 -7.89 -29.84 10.06
C ALA A 88 -7.23 -31.08 10.69
N ALA A 89 -5.93 -31.02 10.97
CA ALA A 89 -5.19 -32.12 11.59
C ALA A 89 -5.44 -32.23 13.10
N SER A 90 -5.87 -31.15 13.76
CA SER A 90 -6.07 -31.11 15.22
C SER A 90 -7.32 -30.30 15.60
N PRO A 91 -8.50 -30.93 15.57
CA PRO A 91 -9.78 -30.28 15.88
C PRO A 91 -9.85 -29.70 17.31
N ASP A 92 -9.15 -30.33 18.26
CA ASP A 92 -9.08 -29.86 19.66
C ASP A 92 -8.41 -28.48 19.77
N LEU A 93 -7.42 -28.20 18.91
CA LEU A 93 -6.77 -26.89 18.87
C LEU A 93 -7.74 -25.82 18.36
N LEU A 94 -8.54 -26.13 17.35
CA LEU A 94 -9.54 -25.20 16.81
C LEU A 94 -10.57 -24.82 17.88
N ALA A 95 -11.02 -25.78 18.69
CA ALA A 95 -11.94 -25.54 19.79
C ALA A 95 -11.32 -24.70 20.93
N ALA A 96 -10.00 -24.78 21.12
CA ALA A 96 -9.27 -24.00 22.11
C ALA A 96 -8.92 -22.57 21.62
N GLN A 97 -8.93 -22.32 20.30
CA GLN A 97 -8.67 -20.99 19.76
C GLN A 97 -9.88 -20.06 19.94
N GLY A 98 -9.61 -18.83 20.36
CA GLY A 98 -10.62 -17.79 20.55
C GLY A 98 -10.13 -16.43 20.07
N GLY A 99 -11.08 -15.51 19.88
CA GLY A 99 -10.80 -14.11 19.55
C GLY A 99 -11.54 -13.62 18.32
N TRP A 100 -11.53 -12.29 18.14
CA TRP A 100 -12.24 -11.63 17.06
C TRP A 100 -11.78 -12.09 15.67
N ARG A 101 -10.48 -12.42 15.52
CA ARG A 101 -9.92 -12.94 14.26
C ARG A 101 -10.53 -14.28 13.85
N PHE A 102 -10.58 -15.22 14.81
CA PHE A 102 -11.21 -16.52 14.61
C PHE A 102 -12.71 -16.40 14.37
N GLY A 103 -13.40 -15.55 15.13
CA GLY A 103 -14.82 -15.26 14.93
C GLY A 103 -15.13 -14.71 13.54
N LEU A 104 -14.30 -13.79 13.04
CA LEU A 104 -14.45 -13.26 11.68
C LEU A 104 -14.27 -14.34 10.62
N VAL A 105 -13.19 -15.13 10.68
CA VAL A 105 -12.95 -16.21 9.69
C VAL A 105 -14.06 -17.26 9.72
N GLN A 106 -14.47 -17.68 10.92
CA GLN A 106 -15.57 -18.63 11.09
C GLN A 106 -16.88 -18.11 10.50
N SER A 107 -17.19 -16.82 10.67
CA SER A 107 -18.43 -16.23 10.16
C SER A 107 -18.44 -16.03 8.64
N LEU A 108 -17.27 -15.80 8.03
CA LEU A 108 -17.17 -15.44 6.61
C LEU A 108 -16.98 -16.65 5.69
N VAL A 109 -16.09 -17.59 6.06
CA VAL A 109 -15.66 -18.67 5.14
C VAL A 109 -15.46 -20.02 5.85
N GLY A 110 -15.24 -20.03 7.17
CA GLY A 110 -14.88 -21.24 7.91
C GLY A 110 -13.42 -21.66 7.69
N PHE A 111 -13.07 -22.84 8.21
CA PHE A 111 -11.71 -23.38 8.21
C PHE A 111 -11.62 -24.64 7.32
N ASP A 112 -11.45 -24.44 6.02
CA ASP A 112 -11.22 -25.53 5.05
C ASP A 112 -9.86 -25.33 4.36
N PRO A 113 -8.91 -26.27 4.45
CA PRO A 113 -7.63 -26.19 3.75
C PRO A 113 -7.73 -26.24 2.22
N ASN A 114 -8.76 -26.91 1.68
CA ASN A 114 -8.89 -27.11 0.23
C ASN A 114 -9.46 -25.87 -0.48
N SER A 115 -10.12 -24.99 0.26
CA SER A 115 -10.70 -23.77 -0.28
C SER A 115 -9.65 -22.66 -0.36
N ILE A 116 -9.29 -22.28 -1.59
CA ILE A 116 -8.35 -21.17 -1.85
C ILE A 116 -8.85 -19.87 -1.18
N LEU A 117 -10.16 -19.64 -1.21
CA LEU A 117 -10.77 -18.45 -0.61
C LEU A 117 -10.69 -18.48 0.91
N ALA A 118 -10.93 -19.63 1.55
CA ALA A 118 -10.80 -19.77 3.01
C ALA A 118 -9.37 -19.53 3.47
N CYS A 119 -8.39 -20.10 2.77
CA CYS A 119 -6.97 -19.89 3.04
C CYS A 119 -6.56 -18.42 2.85
N PHE A 120 -7.05 -17.77 1.78
CA PHE A 120 -6.74 -16.37 1.53
C PHE A 120 -7.34 -15.43 2.58
N VAL A 121 -8.63 -15.60 2.92
CA VAL A 121 -9.31 -14.76 3.93
C VAL A 121 -8.70 -14.96 5.31
N HIS A 122 -8.33 -16.19 5.66
CA HIS A 122 -7.64 -16.46 6.92
C HIS A 122 -6.30 -15.70 7.00
N GLY A 123 -5.46 -15.80 5.97
CA GLY A 123 -4.21 -15.02 5.92
C GLY A 123 -4.44 -13.50 5.97
N LEU A 124 -5.48 -13.02 5.29
CA LEU A 124 -5.81 -11.59 5.23
C LEU A 124 -6.20 -11.03 6.61
N VAL A 125 -6.98 -11.76 7.40
CA VAL A 125 -7.40 -11.32 8.74
C VAL A 125 -6.21 -11.14 9.69
N TRP A 126 -5.13 -11.90 9.50
CA TRP A 126 -3.90 -11.76 10.30
C TRP A 126 -2.95 -10.70 9.76
N PHE A 127 -2.81 -10.58 8.44
CA PHE A 127 -1.93 -9.60 7.82
C PHE A 127 -2.48 -8.17 7.86
N LEU A 128 -3.78 -7.98 7.66
CA LEU A 128 -4.38 -6.65 7.54
C LEU A 128 -4.15 -5.77 8.78
N PRO A 129 -4.28 -6.26 10.03
CA PRO A 129 -3.94 -5.48 11.21
C PRO A 129 -2.47 -5.09 11.30
N VAL A 130 -1.55 -5.96 10.88
CA VAL A 130 -0.11 -5.67 10.86
C VAL A 130 0.16 -4.53 9.88
N TYR A 131 -0.34 -4.65 8.65
CA TYR A 131 -0.18 -3.60 7.64
C TYR A 131 -0.81 -2.27 8.08
N ALA A 132 -2.00 -2.30 8.69
CA ALA A 132 -2.68 -1.12 9.18
C ALA A 132 -1.86 -0.39 10.27
N VAL A 133 -1.28 -1.12 11.23
CA VAL A 133 -0.45 -0.54 12.29
C VAL A 133 0.83 0.04 11.71
N THR A 134 1.51 -0.68 10.81
CA THR A 134 2.71 -0.16 10.11
C THR A 134 2.42 1.15 9.39
N PHE A 135 1.32 1.21 8.63
CA PHE A 135 0.95 2.40 7.87
C PHE A 135 0.58 3.57 8.79
N ALA A 136 -0.19 3.33 9.86
CA ALA A 136 -0.62 4.36 10.78
C ALA A 136 0.54 4.96 11.59
N VAL A 137 1.39 4.13 12.19
CA VAL A 137 2.48 4.60 13.06
C VAL A 137 3.62 5.19 12.23
N GLY A 138 3.99 4.53 11.13
CA GLY A 138 5.02 5.05 10.24
C GLY A 138 4.58 6.35 9.56
N GLY A 139 3.32 6.42 9.10
CA GLY A 139 2.78 7.62 8.47
C GLY A 139 2.68 8.79 9.44
N PHE A 140 2.35 8.52 10.70
CA PHE A 140 2.38 9.53 11.76
C PHE A 140 3.77 10.15 11.92
N TRP A 141 4.82 9.33 12.03
CA TRP A 141 6.19 9.83 12.18
C TRP A 141 6.69 10.56 10.93
N GLU A 142 6.40 10.04 9.74
CA GLU A 142 6.77 10.67 8.47
C GLU A 142 6.17 12.07 8.35
N ILE A 143 4.87 12.21 8.64
CA ILE A 143 4.17 13.51 8.61
C ILE A 143 4.73 14.46 9.67
N LEU A 144 5.00 13.96 10.88
CA LEU A 144 5.54 14.75 11.97
C LEU A 144 6.93 15.31 11.64
N PHE A 145 7.84 14.46 11.15
CA PHE A 145 9.19 14.90 10.79
C PHE A 145 9.21 15.80 9.55
N ALA A 146 8.37 15.53 8.54
CA ALA A 146 8.22 16.40 7.38
C ALA A 146 7.73 17.80 7.79
N SER A 147 6.79 17.88 8.73
CA SER A 147 6.29 19.15 9.28
C SER A 147 7.38 19.92 10.03
N ILE A 148 8.15 19.26 10.90
CA ILE A 148 9.24 19.89 11.67
C ILE A 148 10.35 20.39 10.73
N ARG A 149 10.74 19.59 9.75
CA ARG A 149 11.84 19.89 8.83
C ARG A 149 11.43 20.73 7.62
N ARG A 150 10.13 21.00 7.47
CA ARG A 150 9.54 21.78 6.37
C ARG A 150 9.93 21.25 4.98
N HIS A 151 9.98 19.92 4.84
CA HIS A 151 10.10 19.28 3.53
C HIS A 151 8.81 18.55 3.17
N GLU A 152 8.64 18.26 1.88
CA GLU A 152 7.52 17.47 1.38
C GLU A 152 7.60 16.03 1.87
N ILE A 153 6.45 15.36 2.00
CA ILE A 153 6.37 13.95 2.40
C ILE A 153 6.99 13.10 1.29
N ASN A 154 7.92 12.22 1.65
CA ASN A 154 8.56 11.37 0.66
C ASN A 154 7.63 10.21 0.30
N GLU A 155 7.47 9.94 -1.00
CA GLU A 155 6.65 8.82 -1.48
C GLU A 155 7.24 7.45 -1.13
N GLY A 156 8.52 7.41 -0.72
CA GLY A 156 9.19 6.20 -0.23
C GLY A 156 8.50 5.54 0.96
N PHE A 157 7.69 6.26 1.73
CA PHE A 157 6.93 5.67 2.84
C PHE A 157 5.93 4.58 2.39
N PHE A 158 5.31 4.75 1.22
CA PHE A 158 4.39 3.74 0.68
C PHE A 158 5.10 2.41 0.40
N VAL A 159 6.36 2.46 -0.02
CA VAL A 159 7.16 1.27 -0.31
C VAL A 159 7.69 0.65 0.98
N THR A 160 8.21 1.46 1.90
CA THR A 160 8.73 0.94 3.17
C THR A 160 7.65 0.29 4.03
N SER A 161 6.44 0.85 4.07
CA SER A 161 5.33 0.27 4.84
C SER A 161 4.90 -1.12 4.36
N ILE A 162 4.81 -1.36 3.04
CA ILE A 162 4.48 -2.69 2.52
C ILE A 162 5.63 -3.67 2.69
N LEU A 163 6.88 -3.24 2.46
CA LEU A 163 8.05 -4.12 2.62
C LEU A 163 8.24 -4.53 4.07
N PHE A 164 8.12 -3.59 5.01
CA PHE A 164 8.22 -3.88 6.45
C PHE A 164 7.11 -4.82 6.92
N ALA A 165 5.88 -4.64 6.45
CA ALA A 165 4.79 -5.56 6.79
C ALA A 165 5.02 -6.98 6.25
N LEU A 166 5.73 -7.14 5.13
CA LEU A 166 6.03 -8.42 4.50
C LEU A 166 7.26 -9.14 5.08
N THR A 167 8.18 -8.43 5.74
CA THR A 167 9.35 -9.05 6.38
C THR A 167 9.03 -9.65 7.74
N LEU A 168 7.95 -9.20 8.38
CA LEU A 168 7.53 -9.64 9.71
C LEU A 168 6.64 -10.89 9.64
N PRO A 169 6.70 -11.77 10.65
CA PRO A 169 5.77 -12.88 10.76
C PRO A 169 4.35 -12.36 11.07
N VAL A 170 3.32 -12.97 10.48
CA VAL A 170 1.91 -12.55 10.63
C VAL A 170 1.34 -12.72 12.05
N THR A 171 2.06 -13.42 12.93
CA THR A 171 1.70 -13.66 14.34
C THR A 171 2.28 -12.62 15.29
N ILE A 172 3.07 -11.66 14.79
CA ILE A 172 3.75 -10.67 15.62
C ILE A 172 2.73 -9.81 16.40
N PRO A 173 2.97 -9.56 17.69
CA PRO A 173 2.16 -8.61 18.46
C PRO A 173 2.15 -7.21 17.85
N LEU A 174 0.96 -6.59 17.76
CA LEU A 174 0.77 -5.31 17.08
C LEU A 174 1.62 -4.16 17.66
N TRP A 175 1.92 -4.19 18.96
CA TRP A 175 2.78 -3.19 19.59
C TRP A 175 4.25 -3.32 19.16
N GLN A 176 4.73 -4.54 18.88
CA GLN A 176 6.09 -4.74 18.36
C GLN A 176 6.22 -4.21 16.94
N VAL A 177 5.17 -4.35 16.13
CA VAL A 177 5.10 -3.73 14.80
C VAL A 177 5.23 -2.21 14.91
N ALA A 178 4.47 -1.60 15.82
CA ALA A 178 4.50 -0.15 16.06
C ALA A 178 5.89 0.33 16.52
N LEU A 179 6.54 -0.39 17.42
CA LEU A 179 7.90 -0.06 17.85
C LEU A 179 8.92 -0.26 16.73
N GLY A 180 8.79 -1.34 15.95
CA GLY A 180 9.72 -1.66 14.88
C GLY A 180 9.70 -0.67 13.72
N ILE A 181 8.53 -0.11 13.37
CA ILE A 181 8.45 0.96 12.36
C ILE A 181 8.82 2.36 12.91
N SER A 182 8.82 2.52 14.24
CA SER A 182 9.20 3.79 14.88
C SER A 182 10.71 3.95 15.02
N PHE A 183 11.48 2.87 14.89
CA PHE A 183 12.94 2.84 14.98
C PHE A 183 13.57 2.91 13.57
#